data_AF-A0AAJ2NSV8-F1
#
_entry.id   AF-A0AAJ2NSV8-F1
#
_cell.length_a   1.000
_cell.length_b   1.000
_cell.length_c   1.000
_cell.angle_alpha   90.00
_cell.angle_beta   90.00
_cell.angle_gamma   90.00
#
_symmetry.space_group_name_H-M   'P 1'
#
loop_
_entity.id
_entity.type
_entity.pdbx_description
1 polymer ?
#
loop_
_entity_poly.entity_id
_entity_poly.type
_entity_poly.pdbx_seq_one_letter_code
_entity_poly.pdbx_strand_id
1 'polypeptide(L)'
;KRVGKSKSNQFFVDSRIYPQTLDVIKTRAKYFGWEIVVGDFDVAKNGDFFGAIFQYVGSEGDVVDLTDIISAVKAKGTQTIVAADVM
;
A
#
# COMPACT_ATOMS: atom_id res chain seq x y z
N LYS A 1 -2.37 -4.98 -17.48
CA LYS A 1 -3.79 -4.57 -17.30
C LYS A 1 -4.07 -4.53 -15.79
N ARG A 2 -4.51 -3.39 -15.23
CA ARG A 2 -4.85 -3.28 -13.79
C ARG A 2 -6.17 -4.01 -13.53
N VAL A 3 -6.26 -4.69 -12.37
CA VAL A 3 -7.48 -5.42 -11.93
C VAL A 3 -8.39 -4.52 -11.07
N GLY A 4 -7.84 -3.46 -10.48
CA GLY A 4 -8.55 -2.54 -9.58
C GLY A 4 -9.66 -1.75 -10.28
N LYS A 5 -10.74 -1.50 -9.54
CA LYS A 5 -11.92 -0.75 -10.00
C LYS A 5 -11.80 0.76 -9.79
N SER A 6 -10.87 1.23 -8.96
CA SER A 6 -10.67 2.66 -8.71
C SER A 6 -10.09 3.35 -9.96
N LYS A 7 -10.57 4.58 -10.20
CA LYS A 7 -10.09 5.48 -11.26
C LYS A 7 -8.83 6.24 -10.85
N SER A 8 -8.44 6.17 -9.57
CA SER A 8 -7.26 6.83 -9.04
C SER A 8 -5.98 6.30 -9.71
N ASN A 9 -5.01 7.19 -9.90
CA ASN A 9 -3.68 6.82 -10.37
C ASN A 9 -2.65 6.73 -9.23
N GLN A 10 -3.11 6.87 -7.98
CA GLN A 10 -2.29 6.86 -6.78
C GLN A 10 -2.18 5.46 -6.19
N PHE A 11 -0.95 5.07 -5.83
CA PHE A 11 -0.62 3.83 -5.15
C PHE A 11 -0.11 4.14 -3.74
N PHE A 12 -0.77 3.60 -2.73
CA PHE A 12 -0.36 3.77 -1.36
C PHE A 12 0.72 2.75 -0.97
N VAL A 13 1.73 3.24 -0.26
CA VAL A 13 2.81 2.44 0.31
C VAL A 13 2.91 2.75 1.80
N ASP A 14 2.80 1.72 2.62
CA ASP A 14 3.01 1.84 4.06
C ASP A 14 4.41 2.37 4.37
N SER A 15 4.48 3.38 5.23
CA SER A 15 5.72 3.98 5.73
C SER A 15 6.69 2.97 6.38
N ARG A 16 6.17 1.85 6.88
CA ARG A 16 6.96 0.77 7.52
C ARG A 16 7.52 -0.24 6.53
N ILE A 17 7.31 -0.03 5.22
CA ILE A 17 7.88 -0.91 4.21
C ILE A 17 9.39 -0.78 4.17
N TYR A 18 10.08 -1.87 3.84
CA TYR A 18 11.52 -1.84 3.69
C TYR A 18 11.97 -0.86 2.58
N PRO A 19 13.07 -0.10 2.78
CA PRO A 19 13.51 0.92 1.85
C PRO A 19 13.82 0.35 0.46
N GLN A 20 14.43 -0.84 0.39
CA GLN A 20 14.69 -1.53 -0.88
C GLN A 20 13.40 -1.88 -1.63
N THR A 21 12.33 -2.22 -0.92
CA THR A 21 11.03 -2.52 -1.52
C THR A 21 10.40 -1.25 -2.06
N LEU A 22 10.48 -0.15 -1.30
CA LEU A 22 10.01 1.16 -1.74
C LEU A 22 10.73 1.61 -3.03
N ASP A 23 12.03 1.43 -3.13
CA ASP A 23 12.82 1.83 -4.31
C ASP A 23 12.43 1.03 -5.56
N VAL A 24 12.20 -0.28 -5.42
CA VAL A 24 11.71 -1.12 -6.52
C VAL A 24 10.31 -0.67 -6.96
N ILE A 25 9.41 -0.37 -6.00
CA ILE A 25 8.07 0.13 -6.29
C ILE A 25 8.13 1.47 -7.04
N LYS A 26 8.90 2.44 -6.54
CA LYS A 26 9.08 3.76 -7.17
C LYS A 26 9.62 3.62 -8.59
N THR A 27 10.62 2.78 -8.78
CA THR A 27 11.24 2.56 -10.10
C THR A 27 10.22 2.01 -11.09
N ARG A 28 9.43 1.00 -10.71
CA ARG A 28 8.38 0.46 -11.58
C ARG A 28 7.24 1.46 -11.82
N ALA A 29 6.80 2.15 -10.78
CA ALA A 29 5.73 3.15 -10.83
C ALA A 29 6.03 4.28 -11.83
N LYS A 30 7.29 4.73 -11.88
CA LYS A 30 7.76 5.75 -12.83
C LYS A 30 7.44 5.39 -14.28
N TYR A 31 7.66 4.13 -14.69
CA TYR A 31 7.41 3.70 -16.07
C TYR A 31 5.94 3.63 -16.45
N PHE A 32 5.05 3.49 -15.46
CA PHE A 32 3.61 3.50 -15.68
C PHE A 32 2.95 4.85 -15.37
N GLY A 33 3.74 5.86 -14.95
CA GLY A 33 3.24 7.18 -14.56
C GLY A 33 2.34 7.15 -13.32
N TRP A 34 2.62 6.27 -12.35
CA TRP A 34 1.83 6.16 -11.12
C TRP A 34 2.36 7.11 -10.06
N GLU A 35 1.45 7.70 -9.29
CA GLU A 35 1.81 8.50 -8.12
C GLU A 35 1.96 7.59 -6.91
N ILE A 36 3.14 7.62 -6.28
CA ILE A 36 3.39 6.86 -5.05
C ILE A 36 3.13 7.76 -3.86
N VAL A 37 2.22 7.35 -2.98
CA VAL A 37 1.94 8.03 -1.71
C VAL A 37 2.47 7.14 -0.59
N VAL A 38 3.51 7.61 0.09
CA VAL A 38 4.03 6.96 1.29
C VAL A 38 3.38 7.61 2.51
N GLY A 39 2.82 6.80 3.41
CA GLY A 39 2.14 7.34 4.59
C GLY A 39 1.85 6.29 5.66
N ASP A 40 1.18 6.76 6.71
CA ASP A 40 0.69 5.93 7.81
C ASP A 40 -0.70 5.34 7.51
N PHE A 41 -1.27 4.67 8.50
CA PHE A 41 -2.58 4.04 8.35
C PHE A 41 -3.73 5.05 8.20
N ASP A 42 -3.61 6.26 8.74
CA ASP A 42 -4.65 7.28 8.59
C ASP A 42 -4.66 7.85 7.18
N VAL A 43 -3.47 8.06 6.58
CA VAL A 43 -3.36 8.37 5.15
C VAL A 43 -3.96 7.25 4.31
N ALA A 44 -3.69 5.99 4.64
CA ALA A 44 -4.26 4.83 3.95
C ALA A 44 -5.79 4.83 3.99
N LYS A 45 -6.38 5.05 5.16
CA LYS A 45 -7.84 5.05 5.37
C LYS A 45 -8.53 6.21 4.67
N ASN A 46 -7.90 7.38 4.57
CA ASN A 46 -8.52 8.60 4.06
C ASN A 46 -8.28 8.85 2.57
N GLY A 47 -7.20 8.33 1.98
CA GLY A 47 -6.92 8.51 0.56
C GLY A 47 -7.80 7.66 -0.38
N ASP A 48 -7.75 7.99 -1.67
CA ASP A 48 -8.33 7.21 -2.77
C ASP A 48 -7.19 6.65 -3.63
N PHE A 49 -6.96 5.36 -3.51
CA PHE A 49 -5.86 4.67 -4.17
C PHE A 49 -6.40 3.54 -5.03
N PHE A 50 -5.72 3.20 -6.12
CA PHE A 50 -6.06 1.99 -6.86
C PHE A 50 -5.47 0.73 -6.22
N GLY A 51 -4.38 0.88 -5.48
CA GLY A 51 -3.75 -0.19 -4.72
C GLY A 51 -3.04 0.34 -3.48
N ALA A 52 -2.98 -0.48 -2.44
CA ALA A 52 -2.30 -0.17 -1.19
C ALA A 52 -1.49 -1.39 -0.75
N ILE A 53 -0.19 -1.20 -0.48
CA ILE A 53 0.68 -2.24 0.08
C ILE A 53 1.00 -1.95 1.54
N PHE A 54 0.82 -2.97 2.38
CA PHE A 54 1.10 -2.95 3.82
C PHE A 54 2.19 -3.95 4.16
N GLN A 55 3.04 -3.63 5.13
CA GLN A 55 4.11 -4.49 5.60
C GLN A 55 3.69 -5.18 6.91
N TYR A 56 3.93 -6.50 7.01
CA TYR A 56 3.59 -7.33 8.17
C TYR A 56 4.62 -8.47 8.34
N VAL A 57 5.55 -8.51 9.27
CA VAL A 57 6.02 -7.58 10.31
C VAL A 57 6.67 -6.34 9.70
N GLY A 58 6.53 -5.17 10.33
CA GLY A 58 7.13 -3.91 9.89
C GLY A 58 8.66 -3.92 9.99
N SER A 59 9.31 -2.93 9.36
CA SER A 59 10.78 -2.84 9.31
C SER A 59 11.46 -2.76 10.69
N GLU A 60 10.73 -2.33 11.72
CA GLU A 60 11.22 -2.22 13.10
C GLU A 60 10.84 -3.44 13.96
N GLY A 61 10.23 -4.48 13.37
CA GLY A 61 9.77 -5.65 14.10
C GLY A 61 8.36 -5.52 14.69
N ASP A 62 7.62 -4.47 14.34
CA ASP A 62 6.28 -4.21 14.86
C ASP A 62 5.20 -5.04 14.14
N VAL A 63 4.24 -5.52 14.93
CA VAL A 63 3.07 -6.27 14.46
C VAL A 63 1.82 -5.45 14.75
N VAL A 64 1.05 -5.15 13.71
CA VAL A 64 -0.17 -4.35 13.80
C VAL A 64 -1.33 -5.12 13.17
N ASP A 65 -2.50 -5.07 13.80
CA ASP A 65 -3.72 -5.61 13.22
C ASP A 65 -4.17 -4.71 12.05
N LEU A 66 -4.16 -5.28 10.85
CA LEU A 66 -4.52 -4.59 9.62
C LEU A 66 -6.02 -4.72 9.28
N THR A 67 -6.82 -5.42 10.09
CA THR A 67 -8.22 -5.76 9.79
C THR A 67 -9.07 -4.51 9.50
N ASP A 68 -9.02 -3.52 10.38
CA ASP A 68 -9.79 -2.28 10.23
C ASP A 68 -9.30 -1.43 9.05
N ILE A 69 -7.99 -1.40 8.86
CA ILE A 69 -7.32 -0.61 7.80
C ILE A 69 -7.69 -1.20 6.43
N ILE A 70 -7.55 -2.51 6.27
CA ILE A 70 -7.88 -3.24 5.05
C ILE A 70 -9.37 -3.10 4.73
N SER A 71 -10.24 -3.17 5.75
CA SER A 71 -11.69 -3.00 5.57
C SER A 71 -12.04 -1.60 5.04
N ALA A 72 -11.46 -0.55 5.64
CA ALA A 72 -11.66 0.83 5.20
C ALA A 72 -11.17 1.07 3.75
N VAL A 73 -9.99 0.53 3.42
CA VAL A 73 -9.38 0.68 2.09
C VAL A 73 -10.16 -0.11 1.03
N LYS A 74 -10.60 -1.33 1.33
CA LYS A 74 -11.44 -2.13 0.43
C LYS A 74 -12.79 -1.50 0.18
N ALA A 75 -13.39 -0.82 1.16
CA ALA A 75 -14.66 -0.12 1.00
C ALA A 75 -14.60 0.95 -0.12
N LYS A 76 -13.41 1.50 -0.41
CA LYS A 76 -13.17 2.46 -1.50
C LYS A 76 -12.86 1.80 -2.85
N GLY A 77 -12.85 0.48 -2.92
CA GLY A 77 -12.52 -0.26 -4.15
C GLY A 77 -11.01 -0.32 -4.45
N THR A 78 -10.17 0.03 -3.47
CA THR A 78 -8.71 -0.10 -3.54
C THR A 78 -8.30 -1.56 -3.37
N GLN A 79 -7.34 -2.02 -4.18
CA GLN A 79 -6.78 -3.36 -4.03
C GLN A 79 -5.75 -3.40 -2.90
N THR A 80 -5.97 -4.23 -1.89
CA THR A 80 -5.06 -4.37 -0.75
C THR A 80 -4.03 -5.47 -1.00
N ILE A 81 -2.76 -5.18 -0.71
CA ILE A 81 -1.61 -6.08 -0.83
C ILE A 81 -0.92 -6.10 0.53
N VAL A 82 -0.52 -7.28 1.00
CA VAL A 82 0.26 -7.43 2.23
C VAL A 82 1.57 -8.11 1.89
N ALA A 83 2.67 -7.42 2.19
CA ALA A 83 4.01 -8.00 2.22
C ALA A 83 4.17 -8.69 3.58
N ALA A 84 3.78 -9.97 3.61
CA ALA A 84 3.82 -10.80 4.80
C ALA A 84 5.08 -11.65 4.85
N ASP A 85 5.71 -11.73 6.03
CA ASP A 85 6.65 -12.81 6.32
C ASP A 85 5.90 -14.13 6.57
N VAL A 86 6.51 -15.26 6.23
CA VAL A 86 5.91 -16.60 6.28
C VAL A 86 6.33 -17.40 7.51
N MET A 87 7.35 -16.94 8.25
CA MET A 87 7.91 -17.62 9.42
C MET A 87 7.15 -17.33 10.72
#